data_AF-W4VCU4-F1
#
_entry.id   AF-W4VCU4-F1
#
_cell.length_a   1.000
_cell.length_b   1.000
_cell.length_c   1.000
_cell.angle_alpha   90.00
_cell.angle_beta   90.00
_cell.angle_gamma   90.00
#
_symmetry.space_group_name_H-M   'P 1'
#
loop_
_entity.id
_entity.type
_entity.pdbx_description
1 polymer ?
#
loop_
_entity_poly.entity_id
_entity_poly.type
_entity_poly.pdbx_seq_one_letter_code
_entity_poly.pdbx_strand_id
1 'polypeptide(L)'
;MGSLEKGKIADLVLWKPAMFGVKPEMIIKGGFIIAGRMGDANASIPTPQPVIYKNMFGAFGKAKYETCVTFVSKASMENGVVEKMGIQRKVLPVQGCRNITKKDMVHNNATPEIEVDPETYEVKVDGEIITCEPLKVLPMAQRYFLF
;
A
#
# COMPACT_ATOMS: atom_id res chain seq x y z
N MET A 1 0.40 -0.04 11.33
CA MET A 1 0.54 0.34 9.90
C MET A 1 -0.79 0.88 9.39
N GLY A 2 -0.84 1.42 8.18
CA GLY A 2 -2.08 1.95 7.55
C GLY A 2 -2.29 3.46 7.67
N SER A 3 -1.49 4.16 8.50
CA SER A 3 -1.52 5.62 8.65
C SER A 3 -0.26 6.13 9.34
N LEU A 4 -0.04 7.45 9.29
CA LEU A 4 1.06 8.14 9.97
C LEU A 4 0.66 8.55 11.39
N GLU A 5 0.81 7.62 12.34
CA GLU A 5 0.52 7.85 13.76
C GLU A 5 1.65 7.31 14.63
N LYS A 6 1.88 7.96 15.78
CA LYS A 6 2.88 7.52 16.77
C LYS A 6 2.60 6.08 17.21
N GLY A 7 3.66 5.28 17.37
CA GLY A 7 3.56 3.88 17.78
C GLY A 7 3.27 2.88 16.66
N LYS A 8 2.99 3.33 15.42
CA LYS A 8 2.89 2.44 14.24
C LYS A 8 4.26 2.19 13.62
N ILE A 9 4.39 1.04 12.94
CA ILE A 9 5.58 0.71 12.13
C ILE A 9 5.84 1.85 11.14
N ALA A 10 7.10 2.30 11.05
CA ALA A 10 7.54 3.38 10.17
C ALA A 10 7.63 2.94 8.70
N ASP A 11 6.47 2.65 8.12
CA ASP A 11 6.27 2.39 6.70
C ASP A 11 5.76 3.65 6.03
N LEU A 12 6.63 4.30 5.26
CA LEU A 12 6.40 5.64 4.71
C LEU A 12 6.67 5.63 3.20
N VAL A 13 5.92 6.44 2.47
CA VAL A 13 6.18 6.69 1.04
C VAL A 13 6.34 8.18 0.83
N LEU A 14 7.48 8.57 0.27
CA LEU A 14 7.79 9.96 -0.06
C LEU A 14 7.47 10.23 -1.53
N TRP A 15 6.82 11.36 -1.77
CA TRP A 15 6.36 11.77 -3.09
C TRP A 15 6.89 13.15 -3.43
N LYS A 16 7.32 13.34 -4.68
CA LYS A 16 7.33 14.67 -5.30
C LYS A 16 5.90 15.02 -5.69
N PRO A 17 5.38 16.23 -5.39
CA PRO A 17 3.99 16.59 -5.71
C PRO A 17 3.60 16.33 -7.18
N ALA A 18 4.49 16.64 -8.13
CA ALA A 18 4.27 16.40 -9.56
C ALA A 18 4.13 14.91 -9.96
N MET A 19 4.51 13.99 -9.07
CA MET A 19 4.50 12.53 -9.26
C MET A 19 3.58 11.81 -8.27
N PHE A 20 2.80 12.55 -7.47
CA PHE A 20 1.95 12.00 -6.43
C PHE A 20 0.98 10.94 -6.99
N GLY A 21 0.93 9.78 -6.34
CA GLY A 21 0.12 8.63 -6.75
C GLY A 21 0.62 7.88 -7.99
N VAL A 22 1.67 8.36 -8.68
CA VAL A 22 2.21 7.74 -9.91
C VAL A 22 3.54 7.02 -9.66
N LYS A 23 4.59 7.78 -9.31
CA LYS A 23 5.95 7.27 -9.11
C LYS A 23 6.57 7.86 -7.84
N PRO A 24 6.60 7.14 -6.70
CA PRO A 24 7.17 7.66 -5.46
C PRO A 24 8.67 7.93 -5.58
N GLU A 25 9.19 8.88 -4.82
CA GLU A 25 10.64 9.16 -4.82
C GLU A 25 11.39 8.08 -4.04
N MET A 26 10.83 7.69 -2.89
CA MET A 26 11.47 6.80 -1.92
C MET A 26 10.42 6.04 -1.11
N ILE A 27 10.72 4.78 -0.80
CA ILE A 27 9.89 3.90 0.01
C ILE A 27 10.69 3.48 1.23
N ILE A 28 10.14 3.75 2.41
CA ILE A 28 10.73 3.44 3.71
C ILE A 28 9.90 2.32 4.32
N LYS A 29 10.59 1.27 4.78
CA LYS A 29 9.97 0.10 5.41
C LYS A 29 10.61 -0.12 6.77
N GLY A 30 9.81 -0.16 7.83
CA GLY A 30 10.30 -0.35 9.19
C GLY A 30 11.37 0.65 9.61
N GLY A 31 11.32 1.89 9.11
CA GLY A 31 12.29 2.94 9.42
C GLY A 31 13.56 2.94 8.56
N PHE A 32 13.66 2.09 7.54
CA PHE A 32 14.83 2.01 6.66
C PHE A 32 14.43 2.04 5.19
N ILE A 33 15.23 2.69 4.33
CA ILE A 33 14.89 2.82 2.91
C ILE A 33 15.00 1.45 2.23
N ILE A 34 13.90 0.97 1.66
CA ILE A 34 13.82 -0.34 1.00
C ILE A 34 13.93 -0.22 -0.52
N ALA A 35 13.44 0.87 -1.09
CA ALA A 35 13.52 1.16 -2.52
C ALA A 35 13.49 2.67 -2.77
N GLY A 36 14.07 3.10 -3.89
CA GLY A 36 14.08 4.49 -4.29
C GLY A 36 14.45 4.68 -5.75
N ARG A 37 14.19 5.88 -6.26
CA ARG A 37 14.64 6.30 -7.60
C ARG A 37 16.13 6.59 -7.54
N MET A 38 16.89 5.91 -8.39
CA MET A 38 18.35 5.98 -8.38
C MET A 38 18.89 6.00 -9.80
N GLY A 39 19.79 6.94 -10.05
CA GLY A 39 20.53 7.09 -11.30
C GLY A 39 21.58 6.00 -11.52
N ASP A 40 22.47 6.27 -12.46
CA ASP A 40 23.63 5.41 -12.71
C ASP A 40 24.52 5.31 -11.45
N ALA A 41 24.93 4.09 -11.12
CA ALA A 41 25.78 3.81 -9.96
C ALA A 41 27.25 4.21 -10.19
N ASN A 42 27.68 4.35 -11.46
CA ASN A 42 29.03 4.77 -11.81
C ASN A 42 29.16 6.28 -12.05
N ALA A 43 28.07 7.04 -11.90
CA ALA A 43 28.10 8.49 -12.02
C ALA A 43 28.69 9.18 -10.79
N SER A 44 29.07 10.44 -10.92
CA SER A 44 29.68 11.23 -9.84
C SER A 44 28.71 11.55 -8.68
N ILE A 45 27.41 11.51 -8.94
CA ILE A 45 26.31 11.79 -7.99
C ILE A 45 25.11 10.88 -8.36
N PRO A 46 24.07 10.72 -7.50
CA PRO A 46 23.00 9.72 -7.73
C PRO A 46 21.88 10.15 -8.70
N THR A 47 21.92 11.36 -9.23
CA THR A 47 20.87 11.94 -10.10
C THR A 47 21.05 11.77 -11.63
N PRO A 48 22.24 11.48 -12.19
CA PRO A 48 22.44 11.25 -13.61
C PRO A 48 21.69 10.02 -14.11
N GLN A 49 21.23 10.09 -15.36
CA GLN A 49 20.42 9.06 -16.00
C GLN A 49 21.23 7.77 -16.27
N PRO A 50 20.58 6.60 -16.34
CA PRO A 50 19.13 6.39 -16.22
C PRO A 50 18.65 6.30 -14.77
N VAL A 51 17.62 7.08 -14.43
CA VAL A 51 16.96 7.04 -13.12
C VAL A 51 15.83 6.02 -13.13
N ILE A 52 16.05 4.90 -12.46
CA ILE A 52 15.09 3.79 -12.32
C ILE A 52 14.87 3.45 -10.84
N TYR A 53 13.84 2.65 -10.54
CA TYR A 53 13.71 2.11 -9.19
C TYR A 53 14.78 1.04 -8.95
N LYS A 54 15.50 1.21 -7.85
CA LYS A 54 16.45 0.20 -7.36
C LYS A 54 16.07 -0.17 -5.93
N ASN A 55 16.35 -1.43 -5.60
CA ASN A 55 16.35 -1.86 -4.21
C ASN A 55 17.45 -1.11 -3.46
N MET A 56 17.11 -0.65 -2.25
CA MET A 56 18.03 0.02 -1.34
C MET A 56 18.42 -0.93 -0.22
N PHE A 57 19.32 -0.50 0.67
CA PHE A 57 19.90 -1.35 1.71
C PHE A 57 18.87 -2.09 2.59
N GLY A 58 17.66 -1.54 2.78
CA GLY A 58 16.58 -2.20 3.53
C GLY A 58 16.01 -3.46 2.89
N ALA A 59 16.27 -3.68 1.60
CA ALA A 59 15.84 -4.86 0.87
C ALA A 59 16.86 -6.01 0.92
N PHE A 60 18.07 -5.77 1.42
CA PHE A 60 19.17 -6.73 1.32
C PHE A 60 19.54 -7.37 2.66
N GLY A 61 20.20 -8.54 2.56
CA GLY A 61 20.76 -9.25 3.70
C GLY A 61 19.75 -9.53 4.82
N LYS A 62 20.19 -9.35 6.07
CA LYS A 62 19.35 -9.50 7.26
C LYS A 62 18.46 -8.27 7.52
N ALA A 63 18.76 -7.12 6.91
CA ALA A 63 17.98 -5.89 7.11
C ALA A 63 16.51 -6.09 6.69
N LYS A 64 16.26 -6.82 5.60
CA LYS A 64 14.89 -7.12 5.13
C LYS A 64 14.05 -7.90 6.15
N TYR A 65 14.68 -8.67 7.05
CA TYR A 65 13.98 -9.41 8.09
C TYR A 65 13.56 -8.53 9.26
N GLU A 66 14.35 -7.50 9.54
CA GLU A 66 14.08 -6.53 10.61
C GLU A 66 13.11 -5.40 10.19
N THR A 67 13.09 -5.05 8.91
CA THR A 67 12.25 -3.96 8.37
C THR A 67 10.84 -4.44 7.99
N CYS A 68 10.67 -5.73 7.74
CA CYS A 68 9.42 -6.30 7.24
C CYS A 68 8.74 -7.20 8.27
N VAL A 69 7.41 -7.20 8.24
CA VAL A 69 6.56 -8.02 9.12
C VAL A 69 5.81 -9.07 8.31
N THR A 70 5.66 -10.27 8.85
CA THR A 70 4.72 -11.29 8.39
C THR A 70 3.55 -11.33 9.37
N PHE A 71 2.33 -11.17 8.87
CA PHE A 71 1.12 -11.28 9.70
C PHE A 71 0.57 -12.70 9.65
N VAL A 72 0.24 -13.26 10.80
CA VAL A 72 -0.30 -14.63 10.93
C VAL A 72 -1.53 -14.64 11.83
N SER A 73 -2.26 -15.76 11.86
CA SER A 73 -3.35 -15.91 12.84
C SER A 73 -2.79 -15.96 14.27
N LYS A 74 -3.55 -15.46 15.24
CA LYS A 74 -3.20 -15.56 16.66
C LYS A 74 -2.95 -17.02 17.08
N ALA A 75 -3.82 -17.93 16.62
CA ALA A 75 -3.70 -19.36 16.88
C ALA A 75 -2.40 -19.98 16.36
N SER A 76 -1.87 -19.51 15.22
CA SER A 76 -0.61 -20.01 14.66
C SER A 76 0.59 -19.66 15.55
N MET A 77 0.56 -18.49 16.20
CA MET A 77 1.61 -18.10 17.16
C MET A 77 1.44 -18.86 18.49
N GLU A 78 0.22 -18.95 19.01
CA GLU A 78 -0.04 -19.63 20.29
C GLU A 78 0.26 -21.13 20.24
N ASN A 79 0.04 -21.78 19.09
CA ASN A 79 0.27 -23.22 18.90
C ASN A 79 1.72 -23.57 18.50
N GLY A 80 2.66 -22.61 18.53
CA GLY A 80 4.06 -22.88 18.25
C GLY A 80 4.36 -23.22 16.78
N VAL A 81 3.46 -22.87 15.85
CA VAL A 81 3.58 -23.22 14.42
C VAL A 81 4.60 -22.33 13.74
N VAL A 82 4.67 -21.06 14.13
CA VAL A 82 5.55 -20.05 13.53
C VAL A 82 7.02 -20.39 13.77
N GLU A 83 7.34 -20.84 14.99
CA GLU A 83 8.67 -21.21 15.44
C GLU A 83 9.23 -22.38 14.63
N LYS A 84 8.36 -23.33 14.27
CA LYS A 84 8.71 -24.51 13.45
C LYS A 84 9.01 -24.15 12.00
N MET A 85 8.54 -23.00 11.50
CA MET A 85 8.70 -22.60 10.10
C MET A 85 10.04 -21.91 9.79
N GLY A 86 10.86 -21.61 10.80
CA GLY A 86 12.16 -20.94 10.57
C GLY A 86 12.04 -19.54 9.96
N ILE A 87 10.92 -18.85 10.19
CA ILE A 87 10.67 -17.51 9.66
C ILE A 87 11.61 -16.52 10.35
N GLN A 88 12.43 -15.82 9.56
CA GLN A 88 13.39 -14.84 10.09
C GLN A 88 12.79 -13.44 10.24
N ARG A 89 11.71 -13.12 9.51
CA ARG A 89 11.01 -11.83 9.61
C ARG A 89 10.31 -11.70 10.96
N LYS A 90 10.11 -10.46 11.41
CA LYS A 90 9.18 -10.17 12.51
C LYS A 90 7.81 -10.74 12.20
N VAL A 91 7.24 -11.51 13.13
CA VAL A 91 5.91 -12.10 12.98
C VAL A 91 4.96 -11.45 13.98
N LEU A 92 3.81 -10.96 13.50
CA LEU A 92 2.78 -10.33 14.33
C LEU A 92 1.42 -11.03 14.13
N PRO A 93 0.62 -11.19 15.20
CA PRO A 93 -0.71 -11.78 15.07
C PRO A 93 -1.68 -10.74 14.52
N VAL A 94 -2.61 -11.17 13.66
CA VAL A 94 -3.79 -10.38 13.31
C VAL A 94 -4.81 -10.42 14.45
N GLN A 95 -5.48 -9.29 14.70
CA GLN A 95 -6.49 -9.14 15.75
C GLN A 95 -7.52 -8.07 15.37
N GLY A 96 -8.67 -8.03 16.05
CA GLY A 96 -9.70 -7.00 15.85
C GLY A 96 -10.49 -7.12 14.54
N CYS A 97 -10.59 -8.32 13.96
CA CYS A 97 -11.22 -8.53 12.66
C CYS A 97 -12.72 -8.84 12.71
N ARG A 98 -13.30 -9.08 13.90
CA ARG A 98 -14.69 -9.57 14.06
C ARG A 98 -15.63 -8.59 14.76
N ASN A 99 -15.08 -7.51 15.31
CA ASN A 99 -15.80 -6.48 16.04
C ASN A 99 -15.80 -5.12 15.30
N ILE A 100 -15.54 -5.16 13.99
CA ILE A 100 -15.58 -3.99 13.10
C ILE A 100 -16.76 -4.11 12.14
N THR A 101 -17.30 -2.96 11.74
CA THR A 101 -18.47 -2.79 10.90
C THR A 101 -18.20 -1.74 9.83
N LYS A 102 -19.18 -1.44 8.96
CA LYS A 102 -19.06 -0.34 7.99
C LYS A 102 -18.79 1.01 8.68
N LYS A 103 -19.26 1.19 9.91
CA LYS A 103 -19.10 2.42 10.71
C LYS A 103 -17.65 2.76 11.01
N ASP A 104 -16.79 1.76 11.10
CA ASP A 104 -15.36 1.88 11.45
C ASP A 104 -14.48 2.30 10.25
N MET A 105 -15.05 2.38 9.04
CA MET A 105 -14.34 2.82 7.84
C MET A 105 -14.14 4.34 7.84
N VAL A 106 -12.93 4.78 8.14
CA VAL A 106 -12.56 6.20 8.23
C VAL A 106 -12.90 6.94 6.92
N HIS A 107 -13.67 8.02 7.03
CA HIS A 107 -14.19 8.84 5.92
C HIS A 107 -15.14 8.13 4.93
N ASN A 108 -15.43 6.83 5.09
CA ASN A 108 -16.13 6.01 4.08
C ASN A 108 -17.12 5.01 4.72
N ASN A 109 -17.99 5.49 5.61
CA ASN A 109 -18.82 4.63 6.45
C ASN A 109 -20.33 4.63 6.14
N ALA A 110 -20.75 5.20 5.02
CA ALA A 110 -22.15 5.24 4.62
C ALA A 110 -22.75 3.83 4.39
N THR A 111 -24.01 3.65 4.75
CA THR A 111 -24.80 2.42 4.53
C THR A 111 -26.14 2.78 3.87
N PRO A 112 -26.14 3.24 2.61
CA PRO A 112 -27.37 3.60 1.92
C PRO A 112 -28.16 2.36 1.49
N GLU A 113 -29.41 2.56 1.09
CA GLU A 113 -30.18 1.55 0.37
C GLU A 113 -29.74 1.53 -1.09
N ILE A 114 -29.30 0.35 -1.56
CA ILE A 114 -28.81 0.17 -2.92
C ILE A 114 -29.73 -0.82 -3.63
N GLU A 115 -30.32 -0.36 -4.73
CA GLU A 115 -31.16 -1.18 -5.61
C GLU A 115 -30.46 -1.35 -6.95
N VAL A 116 -30.55 -2.55 -7.52
CA VAL A 116 -30.07 -2.86 -8.87
C VAL A 116 -31.20 -3.50 -9.65
N ASP A 117 -31.60 -2.86 -10.74
CA ASP A 117 -32.61 -3.40 -11.63
C ASP A 117 -32.05 -4.64 -12.38
N PRO A 118 -32.72 -5.80 -12.34
CA PRO A 118 -32.17 -7.05 -12.88
C PRO A 118 -32.20 -7.13 -14.41
N GLU A 119 -32.95 -6.26 -15.10
CA GLU A 119 -33.08 -6.28 -16.56
C GLU A 119 -32.19 -5.21 -17.22
N THR A 120 -32.14 -4.02 -16.64
CA THR A 120 -31.45 -2.85 -17.18
C THR A 120 -30.09 -2.60 -16.53
N TYR A 121 -29.84 -3.18 -15.35
CA TYR A 121 -28.67 -2.94 -14.50
C TYR A 121 -28.53 -1.50 -14.00
N GLU A 122 -29.62 -0.72 -14.03
CA GLU A 122 -29.68 0.59 -13.40
C GLU A 122 -29.43 0.46 -11.89
N VAL A 123 -28.53 1.30 -11.37
CA VAL A 123 -28.19 1.34 -9.94
C VAL A 123 -28.84 2.56 -9.33
N LYS A 124 -29.63 2.37 -8.27
CA LYS A 124 -30.16 3.45 -7.44
C LYS A 124 -29.56 3.43 -6.05
N VAL A 125 -29.31 4.62 -5.50
CA VAL A 125 -28.87 4.84 -4.13
C VAL A 125 -29.89 5.77 -3.48
N ASP A 126 -30.57 5.29 -2.44
CA ASP A 126 -31.64 6.02 -1.75
C ASP A 126 -32.72 6.56 -2.72
N GLY A 127 -33.06 5.76 -3.75
CA GLY A 127 -34.04 6.08 -4.78
C GLY A 127 -33.52 6.91 -5.97
N GLU A 128 -32.29 7.42 -5.91
CA GLU A 128 -31.69 8.22 -6.98
C GLU A 128 -30.79 7.37 -7.90
N ILE A 129 -30.96 7.52 -9.21
CA ILE A 129 -30.12 6.82 -10.20
C ILE A 129 -28.70 7.36 -10.16
N ILE A 130 -27.72 6.46 -9.98
CA ILE A 130 -26.31 6.79 -9.98
C ILE A 130 -25.68 6.34 -11.30
N THR A 131 -25.18 7.30 -12.07
CA THR A 131 -24.48 7.05 -13.33
C THR A 131 -23.39 8.09 -13.58
N CYS A 132 -22.46 7.78 -14.46
CA CYS A 132 -21.45 8.73 -14.92
C CYS A 132 -21.01 8.45 -16.36
N GLU A 133 -20.59 9.50 -17.06
CA GLU A 133 -20.07 9.38 -18.42
C GLU A 133 -18.63 8.84 -18.39
N PRO A 134 -18.26 7.97 -19.35
CA PRO A 134 -16.90 7.50 -19.48
C PRO A 134 -15.96 8.63 -19.93
N LEU A 135 -14.78 8.72 -19.29
CA LEU A 135 -13.75 9.68 -19.67
C LEU A 135 -12.78 9.08 -20.70
N LYS A 136 -12.52 9.84 -21.78
CA LYS A 136 -11.59 9.43 -22.86
C LYS A 136 -10.11 9.51 -22.46
N VAL A 137 -9.77 10.40 -21.52
CA VAL A 137 -8.40 10.69 -21.08
C VAL A 137 -8.40 10.90 -19.58
N LEU A 138 -7.36 10.38 -18.91
CA LEU A 138 -7.20 10.50 -17.45
C LEU A 138 -5.87 11.18 -17.09
N PRO A 139 -5.83 11.90 -15.94
CA PRO A 139 -4.56 12.29 -15.34
C PRO A 139 -3.77 11.04 -14.91
N MET A 140 -2.53 11.23 -14.48
CA MET A 140 -1.71 10.12 -13.95
C MET A 140 -1.48 8.94 -14.92
N ALA A 141 -1.65 9.17 -16.23
CA ALA A 141 -1.54 8.15 -17.28
C ALA A 141 -0.39 8.45 -18.26
N GLN A 142 -0.67 8.59 -19.57
CA GLN A 142 0.29 8.68 -20.68
C GLN A 142 1.45 9.67 -20.47
N ARG A 143 1.26 10.75 -19.69
CA ARG A 143 2.33 11.71 -19.36
C ARG A 143 3.52 11.06 -18.64
N TYR A 144 3.28 10.01 -17.85
CA TYR A 144 4.24 9.51 -16.86
C TYR A 144 4.88 8.19 -17.22
N PHE A 145 4.28 7.41 -18.11
CA PHE A 145 4.68 6.05 -18.41
C PHE A 145 5.26 5.95 -19.82
N LEU A 146 6.34 5.18 -19.94
CA LEU A 146 6.95 4.91 -21.25
C LEU A 146 6.08 3.95 -22.07
N PHE A 147 5.34 3.08 -21.38
CA PHE A 147 4.39 2.10 -21.89
C PHE A 147 3.20 2.03 -20.95
#